data_AF-E9EAJ7-F1
#
_entry.id   AF-E9EAJ7-F1
#
_cell.length_a   1.000
_cell.length_b   1.000
_cell.length_c   1.000
_cell.angle_alpha   90.00
_cell.angle_beta   90.00
_cell.angle_gamma   90.00
#
_symmetry.space_group_name_H-M   'P 1'
#
loop_
_entity.id
_entity.type
_entity.pdbx_description
1 polymer ?
#
loop_
_entity_poly.entity_id
_entity_poly.type
_entity_poly.pdbx_seq_one_letter_code
_entity_poly.pdbx_strand_id
1 'polypeptide(L)'
;MASDEELVFAAHLESIPLTLSFPNPKDERQREEYRSALNPGASVPTRIVTNTNGRKLLSASLLPFWSTLKSDSGSLPAVTSCQRTGAAGLDIITKDVQPPVDSRVAQRVKEIRGELDEVVFVKGVFQDGLGAYEALFMGTRETRTAGFTVGSRVTMVDACLIPAVDQACFYRFGLEFAPNVMEIYDTQKQTGAFQAADWRNQPDAPEKYRHKSA
;
A
#
# COMPACT_ATOMS: atom_id res chain seq x y z
N MET A 1 -5.13 3.53 5.43
CA MET A 1 -4.91 4.41 4.27
C MET A 1 -4.07 3.67 3.25
N ALA A 2 -2.73 3.59 3.38
CA ALA A 2 -1.90 2.96 2.34
C ALA A 2 -2.28 1.49 2.04
N SER A 3 -2.51 0.68 3.08
CA SER A 3 -2.80 -0.75 2.95
C SER A 3 -4.21 -1.07 2.39
N ASP A 4 -5.16 -0.14 2.48
CA ASP A 4 -6.52 -0.31 1.98
C ASP A 4 -6.58 -0.02 0.47
N GLU A 5 -5.88 1.02 0.02
CA GLU A 5 -5.76 1.40 -1.39
C GLU A 5 -5.11 0.28 -2.21
N GLU A 6 -4.10 -0.40 -1.67
CA GLU A 6 -3.46 -1.56 -2.30
C GLU A 6 -4.47 -2.67 -2.63
N LEU A 7 -5.42 -2.94 -1.72
CA LEU A 7 -6.44 -3.97 -1.89
C LEU A 7 -7.47 -3.57 -2.94
N VAL A 8 -7.91 -2.32 -2.92
CA VAL A 8 -8.89 -1.81 -3.88
C VAL A 8 -8.26 -1.81 -5.28
N PHE A 9 -7.04 -1.29 -5.41
CA PHE A 9 -6.27 -1.33 -6.65
C PHE A 9 -6.13 -2.76 -7.18
N ALA A 10 -5.74 -3.68 -6.30
CA ALA A 10 -5.60 -5.10 -6.63
C ALA A 10 -6.87 -5.71 -7.22
N ALA A 11 -8.01 -5.44 -6.58
CA ALA A 11 -9.30 -5.96 -7.02
C ALA A 11 -9.70 -5.35 -8.38
N HIS A 12 -9.47 -4.06 -8.59
CA HIS A 12 -9.72 -3.42 -9.88
C HIS A 12 -8.86 -3.98 -11.01
N LEU A 13 -7.57 -4.21 -10.75
CA LEU A 13 -6.64 -4.73 -11.76
C LEU A 13 -7.05 -6.12 -12.26
N GLU A 14 -7.51 -6.98 -11.36
CA GLU A 14 -7.90 -8.37 -11.67
C GLU A 14 -9.41 -8.53 -11.90
N SER A 15 -10.17 -7.43 -11.93
CA SER A 15 -11.63 -7.44 -12.06
C SER A 15 -12.34 -8.34 -11.03
N ILE A 16 -11.81 -8.38 -9.80
CA ILE A 16 -12.38 -9.15 -8.69
C ILE A 16 -13.47 -8.31 -8.01
N PRO A 17 -14.71 -8.81 -7.89
CA PRO A 17 -15.76 -8.10 -7.17
C PRO A 17 -15.40 -8.02 -5.69
N LEU A 18 -15.50 -6.82 -5.11
CA LEU A 18 -15.10 -6.56 -3.74
C LEU A 18 -16.19 -5.82 -2.97
N THR A 19 -16.49 -6.32 -1.77
CA THR A 19 -17.38 -5.65 -0.81
C THR A 19 -16.52 -5.05 0.30
N LEU A 20 -16.51 -3.72 0.38
CA LEU A 20 -15.78 -2.98 1.42
C LEU A 20 -16.66 -2.80 2.66
N SER A 21 -16.07 -2.94 3.83
CA SER A 21 -16.67 -2.59 5.12
C SER A 21 -15.68 -1.75 5.90
N PHE A 22 -16.14 -0.60 6.38
CA PHE A 22 -15.31 0.41 7.06
C PHE A 22 -15.76 0.53 8.52
N PRO A 23 -15.24 -0.31 9.43
CA PRO A 23 -15.57 -0.21 10.84
C PRO A 23 -15.08 1.14 11.38
N ASN A 24 -15.89 1.80 12.22
CA ASN A 24 -15.50 3.08 12.80
C ASN A 24 -14.38 2.87 13.84
N PRO A 25 -13.14 3.36 13.60
CA PRO A 25 -12.02 3.12 14.50
C PRO A 25 -12.15 3.85 15.84
N LYS A 26 -13.13 4.75 16.00
CA LYS A 26 -13.43 5.45 17.26
C LYS A 26 -14.52 4.76 18.09
N ASP A 27 -15.24 3.80 17.52
CA ASP A 27 -16.28 3.05 18.21
C ASP A 27 -15.66 1.80 18.86
N GLU A 28 -15.48 1.84 20.19
CA GLU A 28 -14.83 0.75 20.92
C GLU A 28 -15.58 -0.58 20.81
N ARG A 29 -16.92 -0.55 20.68
CA ARG A 29 -17.71 -1.76 20.52
C ARG A 29 -17.41 -2.41 19.16
N GLN A 30 -17.41 -1.63 18.09
CA GLN A 30 -17.08 -2.14 16.75
C GLN A 30 -15.64 -2.66 16.69
N ARG A 31 -14.70 -2.01 17.38
CA ARG A 31 -13.31 -2.49 17.48
C ARG A 31 -13.21 -3.83 18.18
N GLU A 32 -13.95 -4.03 19.27
CA GLU A 32 -13.92 -5.30 20.01
C GLU A 32 -14.61 -6.43 19.23
N GLU A 33 -15.74 -6.13 18.57
CA GLU A 33 -16.38 -7.07 17.64
C GLU A 33 -15.43 -7.43 16.48
N TYR A 34 -14.69 -6.47 15.93
CA TYR A 34 -13.69 -6.73 14.89
C TYR A 34 -12.52 -7.58 15.40
N ARG A 35 -12.00 -7.30 16.61
CA ARG A 35 -10.90 -8.07 17.22
C ARG A 35 -11.27 -9.52 17.45
N SER A 36 -12.43 -9.74 18.06
CA SER A 36 -12.91 -11.07 18.43
C SER A 36 -13.31 -11.91 17.22
N ALA A 37 -13.94 -11.31 16.21
CA ALA A 37 -14.48 -12.04 15.07
C ALA A 37 -13.52 -12.18 13.88
N LEU A 38 -12.61 -11.22 13.67
CA LEU A 38 -11.84 -11.10 12.42
C LEU A 38 -10.34 -11.05 12.62
N ASN A 39 -9.84 -10.08 13.38
CA ASN A 39 -8.40 -9.88 13.54
C ASN A 39 -8.05 -9.42 14.94
N PRO A 40 -7.51 -10.31 15.79
CA PRO A 40 -7.09 -9.98 17.16
C PRO A 40 -6.09 -8.81 17.25
N GLY A 41 -5.28 -8.60 16.19
CA GLY A 41 -4.34 -7.50 16.09
C GLY A 41 -4.96 -6.14 15.76
N ALA A 42 -6.26 -6.10 15.47
CA ALA A 42 -7.04 -4.92 15.11
C ALA A 42 -6.46 -4.10 13.94
N SER A 43 -5.63 -4.72 13.09
CA SER A 43 -5.09 -4.06 11.91
C SER A 43 -6.06 -4.15 10.73
N VAL A 44 -6.06 -3.12 9.90
CA VAL A 44 -6.74 -3.11 8.60
C VAL A 44 -5.69 -3.03 7.47
N PRO A 45 -5.98 -3.62 6.30
CA PRO A 45 -7.18 -4.38 5.96
C PRO A 45 -7.18 -5.79 6.57
N THR A 46 -8.36 -6.34 6.85
CA THR A 46 -8.58 -7.78 7.01
C THR A 46 -9.46 -8.28 5.89
N ARG A 47 -9.01 -9.34 5.22
CA ARG A 47 -9.72 -9.94 4.09
C ARG A 47 -10.53 -11.13 4.56
N ILE A 48 -11.72 -11.26 4.00
CA ILE A 48 -12.60 -12.42 4.17
C ILE A 48 -12.83 -13.03 2.79
N VAL A 49 -12.20 -14.16 2.50
CA VAL A 49 -12.39 -14.90 1.25
C VAL A 49 -13.42 -15.99 1.49
N THR A 50 -14.55 -15.96 0.77
CA THR A 50 -15.55 -17.04 0.86
C THR A 50 -15.36 -17.97 -0.33
N ASN A 51 -14.94 -19.21 -0.06
CA ASN A 51 -14.84 -20.24 -1.11
C ASN A 51 -16.26 -20.67 -1.56
N THR A 52 -16.38 -21.32 -2.73
CA THR A 52 -17.62 -21.87 -3.28
C THR A 52 -18.37 -22.78 -2.30
N ASN A 53 -17.66 -23.39 -1.35
CA ASN A 53 -18.22 -24.24 -0.30
C ASN A 53 -18.67 -23.44 0.95
N GLY A 54 -18.72 -22.11 0.90
CA GLY A 54 -19.13 -21.23 2.00
C GLY A 54 -18.09 -21.05 3.12
N ARG A 55 -16.92 -21.67 3.01
CA ARG A 55 -15.82 -21.51 3.98
C ARG A 55 -15.20 -20.12 3.87
N LYS A 56 -15.10 -19.41 5.00
CA LYS A 56 -14.44 -18.11 5.12
C LYS A 56 -12.97 -18.30 5.50
N LEU A 57 -12.06 -17.75 4.70
CA LEU A 57 -10.64 -17.66 4.99
C LEU A 57 -10.30 -16.22 5.36
N LEU A 58 -9.61 -16.02 6.48
CA LEU A 58 -9.18 -14.71 6.94
C LEU A 58 -7.70 -14.51 6.60
N SER A 59 -7.35 -13.38 5.99
CA SER A 59 -5.95 -12.98 5.80
C SER A 59 -5.77 -11.51 6.12
N ALA A 60 -4.73 -11.18 6.88
CA ALA A 60 -4.35 -9.82 7.23
C ALA A 60 -3.24 -9.26 6.32
N SER A 61 -2.67 -10.07 5.42
CA SER A 61 -1.54 -9.67 4.56
C SER A 61 -1.90 -9.71 3.08
N LEU A 62 -1.50 -8.64 2.37
CA LEU A 62 -1.68 -8.46 0.93
C LEU A 62 -0.82 -9.45 0.12
N LEU A 63 0.45 -9.62 0.48
CA LEU A 63 1.43 -10.37 -0.32
C LEU A 63 1.12 -11.87 -0.47
N PRO A 64 0.79 -12.64 0.59
CA PRO A 64 0.48 -14.06 0.45
C PRO A 64 -0.76 -14.30 -0.40
N PHE A 65 -1.79 -13.45 -0.30
CA PHE A 65 -3.01 -13.58 -1.09
C PHE A 65 -2.74 -13.52 -2.60
N TRP A 66 -1.91 -12.61 -3.05
CA TRP A 66 -1.58 -12.50 -4.46
C TRP A 66 -0.69 -13.61 -4.98
N SER A 67 0.22 -14.12 -4.13
CA SER A 67 0.95 -15.34 -4.47
C SER A 67 -0.01 -16.52 -4.67
N THR A 68 -1.08 -16.62 -3.84
CA THR A 68 -2.10 -17.66 -4.00
C THR A 68 -2.97 -17.49 -5.26
N LEU A 69 -3.19 -16.27 -5.74
CA LEU A 69 -3.90 -16.03 -7.02
C LEU A 69 -3.10 -16.44 -8.25
N LYS A 70 -1.76 -16.52 -8.15
CA LYS A 70 -0.87 -16.79 -9.30
C LYS A 70 -0.28 -18.20 -9.29
N SER A 71 -0.47 -18.96 -8.22
CA SER A 71 0.24 -20.21 -7.99
C SER A 71 -0.54 -21.45 -8.44
N ASP A 72 -0.81 -21.57 -9.73
CA ASP A 72 -1.27 -22.83 -10.36
C ASP A 72 -0.15 -23.58 -11.10
N SER A 73 1.04 -22.99 -11.26
CA SER A 73 2.18 -23.65 -11.91
C SER A 73 3.33 -23.89 -10.92
N GLY A 74 3.50 -25.14 -10.50
CA GLY A 74 4.44 -25.61 -9.47
C GLY A 74 5.93 -25.56 -9.81
N SER A 75 6.41 -24.52 -10.49
CA SER A 75 7.84 -24.26 -10.68
C SER A 75 8.14 -22.79 -10.46
N LEU A 76 9.17 -22.48 -9.67
CA LEU A 76 9.65 -21.11 -9.48
C LEU A 76 10.29 -20.65 -10.80
N PRO A 77 9.72 -19.67 -11.52
CA PRO A 77 10.30 -19.22 -12.78
C PRO A 77 11.66 -18.56 -12.54
N ALA A 78 12.55 -18.66 -13.53
CA ALA A 78 13.82 -17.95 -13.50
C ALA A 78 13.57 -16.43 -13.38
N VAL A 79 14.11 -15.82 -12.32
CA VAL A 79 13.85 -14.42 -11.98
C VAL A 79 14.76 -13.51 -12.81
N THR A 80 14.15 -12.70 -13.68
CA THR A 80 14.84 -11.65 -14.45
C THR A 80 15.43 -10.57 -13.52
N SER A 81 16.39 -9.78 -14.01
CA SER A 81 16.94 -8.64 -13.25
C SER A 81 15.83 -7.67 -12.81
N CYS A 82 14.89 -7.33 -13.71
CA CYS A 82 13.73 -6.48 -13.41
C CYS A 82 12.87 -7.05 -12.28
N GLN A 83 12.65 -8.37 -12.25
CA GLN A 83 11.87 -8.99 -11.17
C GLN A 83 12.61 -8.98 -9.83
N ARG A 84 13.95 -9.09 -9.83
CA ARG A 84 14.75 -8.93 -8.59
C ARG A 84 14.66 -7.50 -8.05
N THR A 85 14.79 -6.50 -8.93
CA THR A 85 14.61 -5.09 -8.58
C THR A 85 13.20 -4.83 -8.05
N GLY A 86 12.18 -5.37 -8.72
CA GLY A 86 10.81 -5.27 -8.25
C GLY A 86 10.59 -5.91 -6.87
N ALA A 87 11.15 -7.09 -6.63
CA ALA A 87 11.07 -7.76 -5.33
C ALA A 87 11.78 -6.96 -4.22
N ALA A 88 12.96 -6.42 -4.50
CA ALA A 88 13.68 -5.57 -3.56
C ALA A 88 12.92 -4.26 -3.27
N GLY A 89 12.36 -3.62 -4.30
CA GLY A 89 11.50 -2.43 -4.13
C GLY A 89 10.26 -2.74 -3.30
N LEU A 90 9.63 -3.89 -3.52
CA LEU A 90 8.47 -4.33 -2.76
C LEU A 90 8.81 -4.56 -1.28
N ASP A 91 9.96 -5.17 -1.01
CA ASP A 91 10.46 -5.37 0.35
C ASP A 91 10.72 -4.04 1.05
N ILE A 92 11.37 -3.07 0.39
CA ILE A 92 11.59 -1.73 0.93
C ILE A 92 10.26 -1.10 1.37
N ILE A 93 9.25 -1.12 0.50
CA ILE A 93 7.96 -0.50 0.83
C ILE A 93 7.22 -1.26 1.93
N THR A 94 7.10 -2.58 1.79
CA THR A 94 6.21 -3.38 2.66
C THR A 94 6.84 -3.77 4.00
N LYS A 95 8.16 -3.76 4.11
CA LYS A 95 8.90 -4.13 5.33
C LYS A 95 9.53 -2.94 6.02
N ASP A 96 10.14 -2.03 5.24
CA ASP A 96 10.94 -0.96 5.82
C ASP A 96 10.17 0.36 5.96
N VAL A 97 9.19 0.62 5.07
CA VAL A 97 8.39 1.87 5.11
C VAL A 97 7.06 1.68 5.84
N GLN A 98 6.19 0.79 5.35
CA GLN A 98 4.82 0.70 5.82
C GLN A 98 4.67 0.33 7.30
N PRO A 99 5.40 -0.67 7.85
CA PRO A 99 5.20 -1.04 9.25
C PRO A 99 5.60 0.08 10.23
N PRO A 100 6.72 0.80 10.05
CA PRO A 100 7.04 1.92 10.94
C PRO A 100 6.13 3.14 10.79
N VAL A 101 5.60 3.44 9.58
CA VAL A 101 4.68 4.57 9.37
C VAL A 101 3.20 4.22 9.61
N ASP A 102 2.91 3.01 10.10
CA ASP A 102 1.57 2.63 10.54
C ASP A 102 1.08 3.58 11.64
N SER A 103 -0.17 4.01 11.54
CA SER A 103 -0.77 4.95 12.49
C SER A 103 -0.65 4.52 13.96
N ARG A 104 -0.60 3.21 14.26
CA ARG A 104 -0.42 2.67 15.62
C ARG A 104 0.99 2.89 16.13
N VAL A 105 1.99 2.79 15.25
CA VAL A 105 3.39 3.06 15.59
C VAL A 105 3.59 4.56 15.74
N ALA A 106 3.10 5.36 14.79
CA ALA A 106 3.11 6.83 14.89
C ALA A 106 2.43 7.30 16.20
N GLN A 107 1.23 6.81 16.50
CA GLN A 107 0.50 7.14 17.72
C GLN A 107 1.28 6.77 19.00
N ARG A 108 2.00 5.64 19.02
CA ARG A 108 2.87 5.28 20.15
C ARG A 108 4.05 6.23 20.31
N VAL A 109 4.68 6.66 19.20
CA VAL A 109 5.73 7.68 19.25
C VAL A 109 5.17 8.98 19.82
N LYS A 110 3.99 9.41 19.34
CA LYS A 110 3.29 10.59 19.85
C LYS A 110 3.01 10.51 21.34
N GLU A 111 2.58 9.36 21.86
CA GLU A 111 2.28 9.17 23.29
C GLU A 111 3.54 9.24 24.17
N ILE A 112 4.69 8.77 23.67
CA ILE A 112 5.94 8.74 24.44
C ILE A 112 6.70 10.07 24.34
N ARG A 113 6.66 10.72 23.17
CA ARG A 113 7.57 11.82 22.79
C ARG A 113 6.88 13.10 22.34
N GLY A 114 5.58 13.05 22.08
CA GLY A 114 4.79 14.18 21.56
C GLY A 114 4.71 14.23 20.04
N GLU A 115 3.86 15.14 19.54
CA GLU A 115 3.49 15.24 18.12
C GLU A 115 4.65 15.64 17.20
N LEU A 116 5.58 16.48 17.67
CA LEU A 116 6.73 16.88 16.87
C LEU A 116 7.64 15.69 16.56
N ASP A 117 7.94 14.86 17.56
CA ASP A 117 8.79 13.68 17.41
C ASP A 117 8.10 12.58 16.55
N GLU A 118 6.77 12.46 16.61
CA GLU A 118 6.00 11.59 15.68
C GLU A 118 6.24 12.01 14.22
N VAL A 119 6.04 13.28 13.91
CA VAL A 119 6.19 13.78 12.53
C VAL A 119 7.63 13.62 12.05
N VAL A 120 8.62 13.91 12.90
CA VAL A 120 10.04 13.71 12.57
C VAL A 120 10.35 12.24 12.32
N PHE A 121 9.84 11.33 13.16
CA PHE A 121 10.02 9.89 13.00
C PHE A 121 9.43 9.39 11.68
N VAL A 122 8.15 9.70 11.41
CA VAL A 122 7.47 9.26 10.18
C VAL A 122 8.18 9.83 8.95
N LYS A 123 8.63 11.09 9.00
CA LYS A 123 9.40 11.71 7.93
C LYS A 123 10.71 10.98 7.66
N GLY A 124 11.47 10.67 8.71
CA GLY A 124 12.74 9.95 8.58
C GLY A 124 12.57 8.60 7.89
N VAL A 125 11.55 7.83 8.29
CA VAL A 125 11.26 6.54 7.66
C VAL A 125 10.96 6.67 6.17
N PHE A 126 10.13 7.65 5.77
CA PHE A 126 9.87 7.88 4.35
C PHE A 126 11.11 8.31 3.58
N GLN A 127 11.95 9.18 4.16
CA GLN A 127 13.18 9.63 3.51
C GLN A 127 14.15 8.47 3.29
N ASP A 128 14.35 7.63 4.31
CA ASP A 128 15.24 6.48 4.24
C ASP A 128 14.71 5.45 3.22
N GLY A 129 13.43 5.10 3.31
CA GLY A 129 12.85 4.07 2.45
C GLY A 129 12.67 4.51 0.99
N LEU A 130 12.10 5.68 0.73
CA LEU A 130 11.95 6.19 -0.64
C LEU A 130 13.31 6.56 -1.25
N GLY A 131 14.30 6.97 -0.43
CA GLY A 131 15.66 7.22 -0.88
C GLY A 131 16.37 5.92 -1.29
N ALA A 132 16.22 4.85 -0.49
CA ALA A 132 16.72 3.52 -0.83
C ALA A 132 16.05 2.98 -2.11
N TYR A 133 14.73 3.20 -2.24
CA TYR A 133 13.97 2.84 -3.42
C TYR A 133 14.46 3.59 -4.67
N GLU A 134 14.62 4.91 -4.58
CA GLU A 134 15.17 5.73 -5.66
C GLU A 134 16.57 5.25 -6.08
N ALA A 135 17.46 4.96 -5.12
CA ALA A 135 18.82 4.49 -5.40
C ALA A 135 18.84 3.12 -6.08
N LEU A 136 18.00 2.18 -5.63
CA LEU A 136 17.80 0.88 -6.26
C LEU A 136 17.36 1.05 -7.73
N PHE A 137 16.51 2.04 -7.99
CA PHE A 137 16.02 2.36 -9.33
C PHE A 137 17.06 3.01 -10.24
N MET A 138 17.88 3.93 -9.72
CA MET A 138 18.95 4.54 -10.51
C MET A 138 19.94 3.49 -11.06
N GLY A 139 20.24 2.46 -10.26
CA GLY A 139 21.13 1.36 -10.65
C GLY A 139 20.57 0.45 -11.76
N THR A 140 19.32 0.63 -12.17
CA THR A 140 18.61 -0.28 -13.10
C THR A 140 17.99 0.44 -14.31
N ARG A 141 18.41 1.69 -14.58
CA ARG A 141 17.88 2.54 -15.66
C ARG A 141 17.80 1.88 -17.03
N GLU A 142 18.73 1.00 -17.37
CA GLU A 142 18.78 0.31 -18.68
C GLU A 142 17.60 -0.65 -18.92
N THR A 143 16.88 -1.05 -17.86
CA THR A 143 15.80 -2.04 -17.96
C THR A 143 14.41 -1.48 -17.63
N ARG A 144 14.29 -0.15 -17.43
CA ARG A 144 13.03 0.52 -17.06
C ARG A 144 12.32 1.11 -18.28
N THR A 145 10.99 1.06 -18.27
CA THR A 145 10.14 1.94 -19.09
C THR A 145 9.68 3.12 -18.23
N ALA A 146 9.71 4.34 -18.76
CA ALA A 146 9.21 5.52 -18.07
C ALA A 146 7.81 5.27 -17.47
N GLY A 147 7.62 5.67 -16.21
CA GLY A 147 6.34 5.53 -15.49
C GLY A 147 6.03 4.16 -14.88
N PHE A 148 6.90 3.15 -15.01
CA PHE A 148 6.67 1.81 -14.43
C PHE A 148 7.83 1.34 -13.56
N THR A 149 7.50 0.62 -12.48
CA THR A 149 8.49 -0.03 -11.62
C THR A 149 9.22 -1.17 -12.31
N VAL A 150 8.47 -2.07 -12.97
CA VAL A 150 9.02 -3.27 -13.61
C VAL A 150 8.59 -3.33 -15.07
N GLY A 151 9.54 -3.20 -16.00
CA GLY A 151 9.25 -3.26 -17.43
C GLY A 151 8.30 -2.13 -17.85
N SER A 152 7.18 -2.48 -18.49
CA SER A 152 6.17 -1.57 -19.04
C SER A 152 4.74 -1.86 -18.56
N ARG A 153 4.60 -2.54 -17.42
CA ARG A 153 3.30 -2.96 -16.88
C ARG A 153 3.20 -2.63 -15.40
N VAL A 154 1.98 -2.38 -14.95
CA VAL A 154 1.69 -2.21 -13.52
C VAL A 154 1.84 -3.56 -12.81
N THR A 155 2.51 -3.54 -11.67
CA THR A 155 2.78 -4.71 -10.85
C THR A 155 2.41 -4.48 -9.39
N MET A 156 2.60 -5.50 -8.55
CA MET A 156 2.44 -5.37 -7.09
C MET A 156 3.30 -4.24 -6.52
N VAL A 157 4.48 -4.03 -7.09
CA VAL A 157 5.42 -3.05 -6.57
C VAL A 157 4.83 -1.65 -6.71
N ASP A 158 4.20 -1.36 -7.84
CA ASP A 158 3.46 -0.11 -8.06
C ASP A 158 2.23 -0.04 -7.14
N ALA A 159 1.49 -1.15 -6.99
CA ALA A 159 0.34 -1.23 -6.10
C ALA A 159 0.68 -0.83 -4.66
N CYS A 160 1.88 -1.18 -4.17
CA CYS A 160 2.37 -0.80 -2.84
C CYS A 160 3.05 0.57 -2.80
N LEU A 161 3.79 0.94 -3.85
CA LEU A 161 4.53 2.21 -3.92
C LEU A 161 3.57 3.41 -3.92
N ILE A 162 2.54 3.37 -4.76
CA ILE A 162 1.66 4.53 -4.96
C ILE A 162 0.96 4.97 -3.66
N PRO A 163 0.34 4.05 -2.88
CA PRO A 163 -0.25 4.40 -1.59
C PRO A 163 0.77 4.88 -0.55
N ALA A 164 2.01 4.36 -0.58
CA ALA A 164 3.08 4.84 0.28
C ALA A 164 3.45 6.30 -0.04
N VAL A 165 3.50 6.66 -1.32
CA VAL A 165 3.72 8.05 -1.76
C VAL A 165 2.52 8.94 -1.41
N ASP A 166 1.29 8.48 -1.59
CA ASP A 166 0.08 9.20 -1.16
C ASP A 166 0.12 9.53 0.35
N GLN A 167 0.58 8.59 1.17
CA GLN A 167 0.78 8.81 2.60
C GLN A 167 1.89 9.84 2.88
N ALA A 168 3.04 9.76 2.20
CA ALA A 168 4.10 10.75 2.34
C ALA A 168 3.62 12.17 1.96
N CYS A 169 2.83 12.30 0.88
CA CYS A 169 2.22 13.54 0.44
C CYS A 169 1.15 14.06 1.41
N PHE A 170 0.42 13.16 2.09
CA PHE A 170 -0.54 13.53 3.14
C PHE A 170 0.17 14.23 4.31
N TYR A 171 1.36 13.74 4.69
CA TYR A 171 2.21 14.38 5.69
C TYR A 171 2.96 15.64 5.18
N ARG A 172 2.72 16.07 3.93
CA ARG A 172 3.34 17.26 3.31
C ARG A 172 4.87 17.19 3.26
N PHE A 173 5.43 15.99 3.13
CA PHE A 173 6.86 15.83 2.96
C PHE A 173 7.27 16.18 1.53
N GLY A 174 8.32 16.98 1.40
CA GLY A 174 8.99 17.18 0.11
C GLY A 174 9.66 15.88 -0.32
N LEU A 175 9.41 15.46 -1.55
CA LEU A 175 9.93 14.23 -2.17
C LEU A 175 10.93 14.52 -3.28
N GLU A 176 11.58 15.69 -3.25
CA GLU A 176 12.53 16.15 -4.27
C GLU A 176 13.77 15.26 -4.37
N PHE A 177 14.06 14.48 -3.32
CA PHE A 177 15.15 13.50 -3.30
C PHE A 177 14.83 12.22 -4.08
N ALA A 178 13.58 11.99 -4.48
CA ALA A 178 13.13 10.79 -5.19
C ALA A 178 12.39 11.12 -6.51
N PRO A 179 13.05 11.78 -7.47
CA PRO A 179 12.40 12.23 -8.71
C PRO A 179 11.89 11.09 -9.60
N ASN A 180 12.57 9.93 -9.64
CA ASN A 180 12.08 8.80 -10.44
C ASN A 180 10.84 8.14 -9.80
N VAL A 181 10.79 8.08 -8.46
CA VAL A 181 9.58 7.67 -7.72
C VAL A 181 8.42 8.61 -8.05
N MET A 182 8.64 9.93 -8.06
CA MET A 182 7.60 10.90 -8.38
C MET A 182 7.11 10.77 -9.84
N GLU A 183 8.00 10.53 -10.79
CA GLU A 183 7.61 10.27 -12.19
C GLU A 183 6.69 9.03 -12.31
N ILE A 184 7.01 7.94 -11.59
CA ILE A 184 6.17 6.75 -11.53
C ILE A 184 4.83 7.10 -10.89
N TYR A 185 4.84 7.83 -9.77
CA TYR A 185 3.64 8.25 -9.08
C TYR A 185 2.71 9.06 -10.00
N ASP A 186 3.21 10.13 -10.61
CA ASP A 186 2.44 11.02 -11.47
C ASP A 186 1.89 10.29 -12.70
N THR A 187 2.64 9.33 -13.25
CA THR A 187 2.18 8.52 -14.38
C THR A 187 1.07 7.56 -13.95
N GLN A 188 1.27 6.82 -12.86
CA GLN A 188 0.34 5.78 -12.42
C GLN A 188 -0.98 6.37 -11.88
N LYS A 189 -0.94 7.53 -11.21
CA LYS A 189 -2.13 8.22 -10.70
C LYS A 189 -3.08 8.69 -11.81
N GLN A 190 -2.63 8.76 -13.06
CA GLN A 190 -3.50 9.08 -14.21
C GLN A 190 -4.28 7.86 -14.73
N THR A 191 -3.96 6.65 -14.27
CA THR A 191 -4.66 5.44 -14.71
C THR A 191 -5.99 5.27 -13.97
N GLY A 192 -7.00 4.73 -14.67
CA GLY A 192 -8.33 4.53 -14.07
C GLY A 192 -8.32 3.61 -12.84
N ALA A 193 -7.42 2.63 -12.78
CA ALA A 193 -7.31 1.72 -11.64
C ALA A 193 -6.82 2.42 -10.36
N PHE A 194 -5.79 3.28 -10.47
CA PHE A 194 -5.32 4.06 -9.32
C PHE A 194 -6.25 5.22 -8.95
N GLN A 195 -7.01 5.78 -9.90
CA GLN A 195 -8.06 6.76 -9.60
C GLN A 195 -9.21 6.12 -8.82
N ALA A 196 -9.65 4.93 -9.21
CA ALA A 196 -10.70 4.19 -8.48
C ALA A 196 -10.24 3.78 -7.07
N ALA A 197 -8.95 3.47 -6.92
CA ALA A 197 -8.36 3.07 -5.65
C ALA A 197 -7.94 4.24 -4.73
N ASP A 198 -7.98 5.49 -5.20
CA ASP A 198 -7.59 6.66 -4.40
C ASP A 198 -8.40 6.72 -3.09
N TRP A 199 -7.72 6.87 -1.96
CA TRP A 199 -8.34 6.96 -0.64
C TRP A 199 -9.37 8.09 -0.56
N ARG A 200 -9.21 9.17 -1.33
CA ARG A 200 -10.13 10.32 -1.36
C ARG A 200 -11.45 10.00 -2.05
N ASN A 201 -11.49 8.92 -2.84
CA ASN A 201 -12.69 8.45 -3.53
C ASN A 201 -13.43 7.35 -2.73
N GLN A 202 -12.88 6.93 -1.58
CA GLN A 202 -13.49 5.88 -0.78
C GLN A 202 -14.66 6.40 0.08
N PRO A 203 -15.66 5.55 0.38
CA PRO A 203 -16.83 5.95 1.18
C PRO A 203 -16.48 6.51 2.58
N ASP A 204 -15.39 6.04 3.19
CA ASP A 204 -14.92 6.43 4.52
C ASP A 204 -13.99 7.66 4.51
N ALA A 205 -13.62 8.16 3.34
CA ALA A 205 -12.80 9.36 3.19
C ALA A 205 -13.42 10.55 3.95
N PRO A 206 -12.68 11.27 4.80
CA PRO A 206 -13.18 12.48 5.44
C PRO A 206 -13.63 13.50 4.40
N GLU A 207 -14.80 14.11 4.61
CA GLU A 207 -15.43 15.02 3.63
C GLU A 207 -14.51 16.14 3.15
N LYS A 208 -13.70 16.70 4.05
CA LYS A 208 -12.70 17.75 3.74
C LYS A 208 -11.60 17.32 2.75
N TYR A 209 -11.42 16.02 2.55
CA TYR A 209 -10.39 15.45 1.66
C TYR A 209 -10.97 14.73 0.45
N ARG A 210 -12.29 14.52 0.39
CA ARG A 210 -12.93 13.91 -0.79
C ARG A 210 -12.71 14.80 -2.01
N HIS A 211 -12.46 14.17 -3.15
CA HIS A 211 -12.57 14.89 -4.41
C HIS A 211 -14.00 15.42 -4.55
N LYS A 212 -14.13 16.72 -4.78
CA LYS A 212 -15.44 17.29 -5.13
C LYS A 212 -15.81 16.69 -6.48
N SER A 213 -16.89 15.92 -6.53
CA SER A 213 -17.50 15.55 -7.80
C SER A 213 -17.83 16.86 -8.54
N ALA A 214 -17.31 17.00 -9.75
CA ALA A 214 -17.63 18.11 -10.64
C ALA A 214 -19.12 18.09 -11.02
#